data_AF-A0A1C3P3H4-F1
#
_entry.id   AF-A0A1C3P3H4-F1
#
_cell.length_a   1.000
_cell.length_b   1.000
_cell.length_c   1.000
_cell.angle_alpha   90.00
_cell.angle_beta   90.00
_cell.angle_gamma   90.00
#
_symmetry.space_group_name_H-M   'P 1'
#
loop_
_entity.id
_entity.type
_entity.pdbx_description
1 polymer ?
#
loop_
_entity_poly.entity_id
_entity_poly.type
_entity_poly.pdbx_seq_one_letter_code
_entity_poly.pdbx_strand_id
1 'polypeptide(L)' 'MTACPANLFAPTADGGILFNYEQCFECGTCYMVCNGENAIRWTYPDGGQGVVFRRG' A
#
# COMPACT_ATOMS: atom_id res chain seq x y z
N MET A 1 -0.79 9.94 -0.65
CA MET A 1 -1.12 9.50 0.74
C MET A 1 0.15 9.57 1.59
N THR A 2 0.18 10.38 2.65
CA THR A 2 1.38 10.61 3.48
C THR A 2 1.65 9.51 4.51
N ALA A 3 0.66 8.69 4.86
CA ALA A 3 0.78 7.66 5.89
C ALA A 3 1.51 6.37 5.42
N CYS A 4 1.75 6.20 4.12
CA CYS A 4 2.45 5.02 3.61
C CYS A 4 3.95 5.15 3.87
N PRO A 5 4.58 4.29 4.70
CA PRO A 5 6.01 4.39 5.00
C PRO A 5 6.91 4.10 3.79
N ALA A 6 6.39 3.39 2.79
CA ALA A 6 7.08 3.09 1.54
C ALA A 6 6.79 4.12 0.42
N ASN A 7 5.99 5.16 0.69
CA ASN A 7 5.65 6.23 -0.25
C ASN A 7 5.12 5.75 -1.63
N LEU A 8 4.13 4.86 -1.62
CA LEU A 8 3.69 4.12 -2.82
C LEU A 8 2.49 4.71 -3.56
N PHE A 9 1.94 5.83 -3.09
CA PHE A 9 0.75 6.45 -3.66
C PHE A 9 1.11 7.75 -4.38
N ALA A 10 1.03 7.76 -5.71
CA ALA A 10 1.35 8.91 -6.54
C ALA A 10 0.09 9.46 -7.23
N PRO A 11 -0.14 10.79 -7.27
CA PRO A 11 -1.22 11.37 -8.04
C PRO A 11 -0.94 11.23 -9.55
N THR A 12 -1.99 11.01 -10.32
CA THR A 12 -1.94 11.00 -11.80
C THR A 12 -2.52 12.30 -12.35
N ALA A 13 -2.17 12.64 -13.60
CA ALA A 13 -2.56 13.92 -14.21
C ALA A 13 -4.07 14.09 -14.41
N ASP A 14 -4.81 12.97 -14.50
CA ASP A 14 -6.26 12.89 -14.62
C ASP A 14 -7.00 12.91 -13.26
N GLY A 15 -6.28 13.18 -12.17
CA GLY A 15 -6.87 13.26 -10.82
C GLY A 15 -7.04 11.91 -10.13
N GLY A 16 -6.52 10.84 -10.71
CA GLY A 16 -6.44 9.52 -10.09
C GLY A 16 -5.27 9.37 -9.12
N ILE A 17 -5.13 8.15 -8.60
CA ILE A 17 -4.04 7.73 -7.72
C ILE A 17 -3.47 6.43 -8.28
N LEU A 18 -2.15 6.40 -8.52
CA LEU A 18 -1.39 5.20 -8.80
C LEU A 18 -0.86 4.61 -7.49
N PHE A 19 -0.98 3.29 -7.33
CA PHE A 19 -0.38 2.54 -6.23
C PHE A 19 0.67 1.55 -6.74
N ASN A 20 1.92 1.74 -6.32
CA ASN A 20 3.04 0.88 -6.70
C ASN A 20 3.20 -0.28 -5.71
N TYR A 21 2.43 -1.35 -5.89
CA TYR A 21 2.32 -2.44 -4.91
C TYR A 21 3.62 -3.25 -4.69
N GLU A 22 4.53 -3.29 -5.65
CA GLU A 22 5.75 -4.12 -5.62
C GLU A 22 6.69 -3.83 -4.44
N GLN A 23 6.59 -2.63 -3.86
CA GLN A 23 7.42 -2.17 -2.74
C GLN A 23 6.62 -2.09 -1.42
N CYS A 24 5.43 -2.71 -1.37
CA CYS A 24 4.58 -2.70 -0.19
C CYS A 24 5.22 -3.48 0.97
N PHE A 25 5.36 -2.83 2.12
CA PHE A 25 5.84 -3.48 3.35
C PHE A 25 4.78 -4.31 4.08
N GLU A 26 3.60 -4.48 3.49
CA GLU A 26 2.48 -5.23 4.11
C GLU A 26 2.05 -4.68 5.48
N CYS A 27 2.35 -3.41 5.77
CA CYS A 27 2.08 -2.80 7.07
C CYS A 27 0.59 -2.46 7.33
N GLY A 28 -0.26 -2.44 6.31
CA GLY A 28 -1.69 -2.12 6.44
C GLY A 28 -2.02 -0.67 6.80
N THR A 29 -1.05 0.23 6.97
CA THR A 29 -1.31 1.63 7.39
C THR A 29 -2.26 2.37 6.46
N CYS A 30 -2.12 2.19 5.14
CA CYS A 30 -3.01 2.80 4.15
C CYS A 30 -4.48 2.39 4.38
N TYR A 31 -4.72 1.10 4.59
CA TYR A 31 -6.04 0.56 4.89
C TYR A 31 -6.60 1.12 6.19
N MET A 32 -5.80 1.17 7.27
CA MET A 32 -6.26 1.70 8.56
C MET A 32 -6.71 3.16 8.50
N VAL A 33 -6.04 4.00 7.71
CA VAL A 33 -6.33 5.44 7.66
C VAL A 33 -7.32 5.83 6.56
N CYS A 34 -7.56 4.98 5.57
CA CYS A 34 -8.30 5.35 4.35
C CYS A 34 -9.22 4.22 3.84
N ASN A 35 -9.78 3.40 4.74
CA ASN A 35 -10.82 2.42 4.38
C ASN A 35 -12.26 2.97 4.53
N GLY A 36 -12.43 4.29 4.64
CA GLY A 36 -13.76 4.89 4.50
C GLY A 36 -14.35 4.54 3.13
N GLU A 37 -15.63 4.18 3.09
CA GLU A 37 -16.35 3.87 1.84
C GLU A 37 -15.71 2.75 0.99
N ASN A 38 -14.92 1.85 1.60
CA ASN A 38 -14.15 0.81 0.90
C ASN A 38 -13.13 1.37 -0.11
N ALA A 39 -12.60 2.58 0.13
CA ALA A 39 -11.62 3.21 -0.76
C ALA A 39 -10.31 2.41 -0.91
N ILE A 40 -10.00 1.52 0.04
CA ILE A 40 -8.83 0.63 -0.03
C ILE A 40 -9.26 -0.80 0.26
N ARG A 41 -8.98 -1.70 -0.69
CA ARG A 41 -8.94 -3.13 -0.45
C ARG A 41 -7.49 -3.53 -0.18
N TRP A 42 -7.26 -4.17 0.96
CA TRP A 42 -5.93 -4.63 1.35
C TRP A 42 -5.95 -6.12 1.65
N THR A 43 -4.99 -6.85 1.07
CA THR A 43 -4.77 -8.27 1.30
C THR A 43 -3.26 -8.53 1.31
N TYR A 44 -2.85 -9.59 1.99
CA TYR A 44 -1.49 -10.10 1.85
C TYR A 44 -1.25 -10.60 0.42
N PRO A 45 0.00 -10.54 -0.07
CA PRO A 45 0.40 -11.23 -1.30
C PRO A 45 0.23 -12.75 -1.20
N ASP A 46 0.24 -13.43 -2.35
CA ASP A 46 0.29 -14.88 -2.36
C ASP A 46 1.58 -15.40 -1.70
N GLY A 47 1.53 -16.62 -1.15
CA GLY A 47 2.65 -17.22 -0.45
C GLY A 47 3.93 -17.25 -1.28
N GLY A 48 5.05 -16.81 -0.70
CA GLY A 48 6.35 -16.70 -1.37
C GLY A 48 6.57 -15.39 -2.12
N GLN A 49 5.60 -14.48 -2.10
CA GLN A 49 5.75 -13.09 -2.56
C GLN A 49 5.82 -12.13 -1.38
N GLY A 50 6.01 -10.84 -1.67
CA GLY A 50 5.96 -9.79 -0.68
C GLY A 50 7.30 -9.42 -0.07
N VAL A 51 7.25 -8.73 1.06
CA VAL A 51 8.44 -8.22 1.74
C VAL A 51 9.10 -9.32 2.58
N VAL A 52 10.42 -9.37 2.57
CA VAL A 52 11.20 -10.28 3.42
C VAL A 52 12.09 -9.47 4.34
N PHE A 53 11.84 -9.56 5.65
CA PHE A 53 12.67 -8.91 6.66
C PHE A 53 13.86 -9.80 7.02
N ARG A 54 15.09 -9.33 6.76
CA ARG A 54 16.31 -10.05 7.16
C ARG A 54 16.64 -9.88 8.64
N ARG A 55 16.21 -8.76 9.24
CA ARG A 55 16.37 -8.38 10.65
C ARG A 55 15.14 -7.56 11.04
N GLY A 56 14.04 -8.26 11.31
CA GLY A 56 12.77 -7.66 11.74
C GLY A 56 12.84 -7.10 13.15
#